data_AF-A0AAD4W8G2-F1
#
_entry.id   AF-A0AAD4W8G2-F1
#
_cell.length_a   1.000
_cell.length_b   1.000
_cell.length_c   1.000
_cell.angle_alpha   90.00
_cell.angle_beta   90.00
_cell.angle_gamma   90.00
#
_symmetry.space_group_name_H-M   'P 1'
#
loop_
_entity.id
_entity.type
_entity.pdbx_description
1 polymer ?
#
loop_
_entity_poly.entity_id
_entity_poly.type
_entity_poly.pdbx_seq_one_letter_code
_entity_poly.pdbx_strand_id
1 'polypeptide(L)'
;MSESIYVDDDSQYESILETQAPPQISNLRRRPVGHKKAKELKRKAVVKESSQDDKELKEIMRSYKDCMIENKDLKVMFKETATIQTPAKRRWVQQKQADIIEKSSSRLLNFEDEVYRLQPPEDDDF
;
A
#
# COMPACT_ATOMS: atom_id res chain seq x y z
N MET A 1 -11.99 77.73 -32.50
CA MET A 1 -11.52 78.46 -31.31
C MET A 1 -12.59 79.45 -30.92
N SER A 2 -13.26 79.21 -29.79
CA SER A 2 -13.93 80.22 -28.97
C SER A 2 -14.27 79.54 -27.65
N GLU A 3 -13.42 79.79 -26.66
CA GLU A 3 -13.63 79.44 -25.26
C GLU A 3 -14.97 79.98 -24.74
N SER A 4 -15.64 79.14 -23.95
CA SER A 4 -16.79 79.49 -23.13
C SER A 4 -16.34 80.30 -21.92
N ILE A 5 -17.00 81.43 -21.69
CA ILE A 5 -16.79 82.27 -20.51
C ILE A 5 -17.65 81.72 -19.36
N TYR A 6 -16.97 81.45 -18.25
CA TYR A 6 -17.47 80.99 -16.95
C TYR A 6 -18.54 81.92 -16.36
N VAL A 7 -19.53 81.33 -15.70
CA VAL A 7 -20.15 81.92 -14.49
C VAL A 7 -20.13 80.81 -13.44
N ASP A 8 -19.21 80.98 -12.48
CA ASP A 8 -19.25 80.31 -11.18
C ASP A 8 -20.55 80.70 -10.46
N ASP A 9 -21.27 79.71 -9.95
CA ASP A 9 -22.10 79.91 -8.77
C ASP A 9 -21.81 78.75 -7.83
N ASP A 10 -20.94 79.05 -6.87
CA ASP A 10 -20.57 78.25 -5.72
C ASP A 10 -21.82 77.87 -4.91
N SER A 11 -22.34 76.65 -5.11
CA SER A 11 -23.24 76.03 -4.13
C SER A 11 -22.66 74.71 -3.65
N GLN A 12 -21.70 74.85 -2.74
CA GLN A 12 -21.66 74.17 -1.44
C GLN A 12 -22.06 72.68 -1.44
N TYR A 13 -21.01 71.85 -1.40
CA TYR A 13 -20.99 70.48 -0.93
C TYR A 13 -22.09 70.12 0.09
N GLU A 14 -23.02 69.25 -0.30
CA GLU A 14 -23.71 68.33 0.59
C GLU A 14 -23.45 66.91 0.06
N SER A 15 -22.28 66.39 0.45
CA SER A 15 -21.89 65.00 0.26
C SER A 15 -22.76 64.11 1.14
N ILE A 16 -23.90 63.66 0.61
CA ILE A 16 -24.62 62.55 1.22
C ILE A 16 -23.99 61.27 0.67
N LEU A 17 -23.05 60.70 1.43
CA LEU A 17 -22.61 59.33 1.27
C LEU A 17 -23.85 58.43 1.46
N GLU A 18 -24.46 58.02 0.35
CA GLU A 18 -25.46 56.98 0.35
C GLU A 18 -24.79 55.73 0.95
N THR A 19 -25.13 55.48 2.21
CA THR A 19 -24.56 54.40 3.00
C THR A 19 -25.08 53.12 2.39
N GLN A 20 -24.28 52.49 1.53
CA GLN A 20 -24.59 51.17 1.00
C GLN A 20 -24.63 50.21 2.20
N ALA A 21 -25.83 49.86 2.65
CA ALA A 21 -26.00 48.85 3.67
C ALA A 21 -25.31 47.57 3.18
N PRO A 22 -24.43 46.94 3.99
CA PRO A 22 -23.87 45.65 3.62
C PRO A 22 -25.03 44.70 3.27
N PRO A 23 -24.93 43.91 2.19
CA PRO A 23 -25.96 42.91 1.92
C PRO A 23 -26.13 42.08 3.18
N GLN A 24 -27.36 42.04 3.69
CA GLN A 24 -27.70 41.22 4.85
C GLN A 24 -27.18 39.82 4.57
N ILE A 25 -26.21 39.40 5.37
CA ILE A 25 -25.65 38.06 5.34
C ILE A 25 -26.80 37.11 5.66
N SER A 26 -27.45 36.58 4.62
CA SER A 26 -28.33 35.43 4.73
C SER A 26 -27.52 34.37 5.45
N ASN A 27 -28.00 33.95 6.63
CA ASN A 27 -27.34 32.95 7.46
C ASN A 27 -26.88 31.78 6.59
N LEU A 28 -25.59 31.74 6.26
CA LEU A 28 -25.01 30.58 5.63
C LEU A 28 -25.13 29.51 6.69
N ARG A 29 -26.10 28.59 6.55
CA ARG A 29 -26.26 27.42 7.43
C ARG A 29 -24.92 26.67 7.40
N ARG A 30 -24.00 27.03 8.29
CA ARG A 30 -22.78 26.28 8.52
C ARG A 30 -23.24 24.96 9.07
N ARG A 31 -23.13 23.90 8.26
CA ARG A 31 -23.31 22.54 8.75
C ARG A 31 -22.39 22.38 9.97
N PRO A 32 -22.87 21.79 11.08
CA PRO A 32 -22.05 21.65 12.27
C PRO A 32 -20.74 20.93 11.91
N VAL A 33 -19.62 21.59 12.12
CA VAL A 33 -18.26 21.08 11.88
C VAL A 33 -17.89 20.10 13.00
N GLY A 34 -18.76 19.13 13.30
CA GLY A 34 -18.52 18.06 14.27
C GLY A 34 -17.84 16.81 13.67
N HIS A 35 -17.65 16.78 12.35
CA HIS A 35 -17.39 15.53 11.62
C HIS A 35 -15.99 15.45 10.99
N LYS A 36 -15.09 16.41 11.21
CA LYS A 36 -13.74 16.38 10.61
C LYS A 36 -12.95 15.14 11.09
N LYS A 37 -12.90 14.92 12.40
CA LYS A 37 -12.22 13.76 13.00
C LYS A 37 -12.86 12.42 12.58
N ALA A 38 -14.20 12.34 12.56
CA ALA A 38 -14.91 11.13 12.13
C ALA A 38 -14.69 10.81 10.63
N LYS A 39 -14.68 11.83 9.75
CA LYS A 39 -14.41 11.67 8.32
C LYS A 39 -12.95 11.26 8.07
N GLU A 40 -12.02 11.80 8.84
CA GLU A 40 -10.60 11.42 8.76
C GLU A 40 -10.37 10.00 9.28
N LEU A 41 -11.01 9.59 10.37
CA LEU A 41 -10.97 8.21 10.88
C LEU A 41 -11.55 7.22 9.87
N LYS A 42 -12.70 7.53 9.25
CA LYS A 42 -13.27 6.69 8.18
C LYS A 42 -12.32 6.54 7.00
N ARG A 43 -11.66 7.63 6.57
CA ARG A 43 -10.66 7.57 5.49
C ARG A 43 -9.44 6.73 5.88
N LYS A 44 -8.92 6.89 7.10
CA LYS A 44 -7.78 6.09 7.61
C LYS A 44 -8.14 4.62 7.75
N ALA A 45 -9.36 4.30 8.17
CA ALA A 45 -9.86 2.93 8.27
C ALA A 45 -9.93 2.27 6.87
N VAL A 46 -10.54 2.95 5.89
CA VAL A 46 -10.62 2.47 4.50
C VAL A 46 -9.23 2.25 3.90
N VAL A 47 -8.27 3.14 4.16
CA VAL A 47 -6.88 2.98 3.67
C VAL A 47 -6.17 1.81 4.34
N LYS A 48 -6.43 1.55 5.63
CA LYS A 48 -5.85 0.40 6.34
C LYS A 48 -6.44 -0.92 5.85
N GLU A 49 -7.76 -0.96 5.65
CA GLU A 49 -8.48 -2.11 5.11
C GLU A 49 -7.99 -2.42 3.70
N SER A 50 -7.95 -1.43 2.80
CA SER A 50 -7.40 -1.62 1.45
C SER A 50 -5.93 -2.05 1.46
N SER A 51 -5.12 -1.52 2.39
CA SER A 51 -3.71 -1.93 2.51
C SER A 51 -3.55 -3.35 3.04
N GLN A 52 -4.48 -3.82 3.88
CA GLN A 52 -4.49 -5.18 4.40
C GLN A 52 -4.96 -6.16 3.33
N ASP A 53 -6.04 -5.84 2.61
CA ASP A 53 -6.56 -6.61 1.49
C ASP A 53 -5.50 -6.77 0.39
N ASP A 54 -4.77 -5.70 0.08
CA ASP A 54 -3.66 -5.74 -0.89
C ASP A 54 -2.50 -6.65 -0.45
N LYS A 55 -2.22 -6.72 0.85
CA LYS A 55 -1.16 -7.60 1.40
C LYS A 55 -1.61 -9.05 1.35
N GLU A 56 -2.84 -9.32 1.81
CA GLU A 56 -3.43 -10.65 1.80
C GLU A 56 -3.53 -11.21 0.37
N LEU A 57 -3.99 -10.39 -0.58
CA LEU A 57 -4.04 -10.78 -1.98
C LEU A 57 -2.65 -11.12 -2.53
N LYS A 58 -1.62 -10.32 -2.23
CA LYS A 58 -0.24 -10.60 -2.65
C LYS A 58 0.28 -11.91 -2.06
N GLU A 59 -0.06 -12.20 -0.80
CA GLU A 59 0.33 -13.43 -0.13
C GLU A 59 -0.37 -14.64 -0.74
N ILE A 60 -1.68 -14.57 -0.96
CA ILE A 60 -2.45 -15.63 -1.65
C ILE A 60 -1.89 -15.87 -3.06
N MET A 61 -1.63 -14.81 -3.82
CA MET A 61 -1.04 -14.93 -5.16
C MET A 61 0.36 -15.55 -5.14
N ARG A 62 1.16 -15.26 -4.11
CA ARG A 62 2.48 -15.88 -3.93
C ARG A 62 2.34 -17.36 -3.61
N SER A 63 1.51 -17.70 -2.63
CA SER A 63 1.23 -19.09 -2.24
C SER A 63 0.73 -19.92 -3.43
N TYR A 64 -0.19 -19.37 -4.23
CA TYR A 64 -0.68 -20.03 -5.43
C TYR A 64 0.44 -20.29 -6.46
N LYS A 65 1.32 -19.31 -6.69
CA LYS A 65 2.48 -19.49 -7.57
C LYS A 65 3.42 -20.58 -7.05
N ASP A 66 3.68 -20.59 -5.74
CA ASP A 66 4.56 -21.57 -5.11
C ASP A 66 3.98 -22.98 -5.21
N CYS A 67 2.67 -23.15 -4.93
CA CYS A 67 1.95 -24.41 -5.12
C CYS A 67 2.00 -24.90 -6.58
N MET A 68 1.85 -24.00 -7.55
CA MET A 68 1.94 -24.36 -8.97
C MET A 68 3.34 -24.80 -9.39
N ILE A 69 4.39 -24.25 -8.78
CA ILE A 69 5.78 -24.68 -8.99
C ILE A 69 5.98 -26.05 -8.37
N GLU A 70 5.55 -26.26 -7.14
CA GLU A 70 5.66 -27.54 -6.43
C GLU A 70 4.95 -28.67 -7.18
N ASN A 71 3.74 -28.41 -7.69
CA ASN A 71 3.01 -29.39 -8.52
C ASN A 71 3.76 -29.78 -9.79
N LYS A 72 4.47 -28.83 -10.43
CA LYS A 72 5.32 -29.14 -11.60
C LYS A 72 6.53 -29.98 -11.21
N ASP A 73 7.17 -29.64 -10.10
CA ASP A 73 8.32 -30.37 -9.57
C ASP A 73 7.92 -31.81 -9.21
N LEU A 74 6.79 -32.00 -8.50
CA LEU A 74 6.20 -33.31 -8.20
C LEU A 74 5.92 -34.13 -9.46
N LYS A 75 5.33 -33.52 -10.49
CA LYS A 75 5.07 -34.19 -11.77
C LYS A 75 6.36 -34.69 -12.43
N VAL A 76 7.49 -34.01 -12.24
CA VAL A 76 8.79 -34.46 -12.75
C VAL A 76 9.36 -35.57 -11.86
N MET A 77 9.22 -35.47 -10.54
CA MET A 77 9.67 -36.49 -9.59
C MET A 77 8.99 -37.84 -9.79
N PHE A 78 7.68 -37.87 -10.06
CA PHE A 78 6.95 -39.11 -10.31
C PHE A 78 7.15 -39.72 -11.71
N LYS A 79 7.87 -39.06 -12.61
CA LYS A 79 8.15 -39.64 -13.93
C LYS A 79 9.19 -40.74 -13.82
N GLU A 80 8.76 -41.96 -14.08
CA GLU A 80 9.65 -43.11 -14.16
C GLU A 80 10.55 -43.02 -15.40
N THR A 81 11.86 -42.88 -15.17
CA THR A 81 12.84 -42.65 -16.24
C THR A 81 13.06 -43.90 -17.11
N ALA A 82 12.80 -45.10 -16.57
CA ALA A 82 12.90 -46.37 -17.29
C ALA A 82 11.92 -46.46 -18.48
N THR A 83 10.72 -45.88 -18.34
CA THR A 83 9.68 -45.87 -19.39
C THR A 83 9.96 -44.88 -20.53
N ILE A 84 10.93 -43.98 -20.35
CA ILE A 84 11.27 -42.97 -21.36
C ILE A 84 12.17 -43.60 -22.44
N GLN A 85 11.64 -43.73 -23.65
CA GLN A 85 12.37 -44.33 -24.77
C GLN A 85 13.55 -43.49 -25.26
N THR A 86 13.40 -42.16 -25.31
CA THR A 86 14.43 -41.27 -25.85
C THR A 86 15.53 -40.98 -24.82
N PRO A 87 16.81 -41.31 -25.10
CA PRO A 87 17.91 -41.12 -24.14
C PRO A 87 18.09 -39.67 -23.69
N ALA A 88 17.98 -38.71 -24.61
CA ALA A 88 18.11 -37.27 -24.29
C ALA A 88 17.04 -36.81 -23.30
N LYS A 89 15.78 -37.22 -23.51
CA LYS A 89 14.67 -36.88 -22.61
C LYS A 89 14.82 -37.56 -21.25
N ARG A 90 15.32 -38.79 -21.22
CA ARG A 90 15.61 -39.52 -19.96
C ARG A 90 16.64 -38.77 -19.12
N ARG A 91 17.78 -38.39 -19.71
CA ARG A 91 18.82 -37.60 -19.02
C ARG A 91 18.28 -36.26 -18.54
N TRP A 92 17.48 -35.57 -19.35
CA TRP A 92 16.86 -34.31 -18.94
C TRP A 92 15.95 -34.47 -17.72
N VAL A 93 15.11 -35.52 -17.67
CA VAL A 93 14.27 -35.80 -16.50
C VAL A 93 15.11 -36.12 -15.27
N GLN A 94 16.15 -36.97 -15.41
CA GLN A 94 17.07 -37.29 -14.31
C GLN A 94 17.76 -36.05 -13.75
N GLN A 95 18.26 -35.17 -14.63
CA GLN A 95 18.86 -33.90 -14.21
C GLN A 95 17.85 -33.05 -13.45
N LYS A 96 16.62 -32.92 -13.96
CA LYS A 96 15.58 -32.13 -13.29
C LYS A 96 15.20 -32.69 -11.92
N GLN A 97 15.16 -34.01 -11.78
CA GLN A 97 14.94 -34.67 -10.49
C GLN A 97 16.07 -34.35 -9.51
N ALA A 98 17.33 -34.41 -9.95
CA ALA A 98 18.48 -34.03 -9.14
C ALA A 98 18.43 -32.55 -8.71
N ASP A 99 18.15 -31.63 -9.65
CA ASP A 99 18.02 -30.19 -9.36
C ASP A 99 16.93 -29.93 -8.29
N ILE A 100 15.80 -30.66 -8.36
CA ILE A 100 14.69 -30.54 -7.39
C ILE A 100 15.13 -31.02 -6.00
N ILE A 101 15.80 -32.18 -5.93
CA ILE A 101 16.31 -32.74 -4.66
C ILE A 101 17.33 -31.78 -4.02
N GLU A 102 18.26 -31.24 -4.81
CA GLU A 102 19.24 -30.27 -4.33
C GLU A 102 18.55 -29.01 -3.78
N LYS A 103 17.64 -28.42 -4.56
CA LYS A 103 16.85 -27.25 -4.15
C LYS A 103 16.05 -27.51 -2.86
N SER A 104 15.50 -28.71 -2.69
CA SER A 104 14.79 -29.09 -1.46
C SER A 104 15.73 -29.25 -0.27
N SER A 105 16.95 -29.75 -0.50
CA SER A 105 17.98 -29.92 0.52
C SER A 105 18.54 -28.56 0.99
N SER A 106 18.71 -27.60 0.07
CA SER A 106 19.19 -26.25 0.43
C SER A 106 18.19 -25.44 1.26
N ARG A 107 16.89 -25.73 1.16
CA ARG A 107 15.85 -25.04 1.96
C ARG A 107 15.83 -25.48 3.43
N LEU A 108 16.36 -26.67 3.74
CA LEU A 108 16.37 -27.26 5.08
C LEU A 108 17.54 -26.79 5.97
N LEU A 109 18.44 -25.95 5.48
CA LEU A 109 19.61 -25.43 6.22
C LEU A 109 19.39 -24.09 6.92
N ASN A 110 18.14 -23.58 6.95
CA ASN A 110 17.80 -22.47 7.83
C ASN A 110 17.44 -23.03 9.21
N PHE A 111 18.45 -23.41 9.99
CA PHE A 111 18.27 -23.58 11.43
C PHE A 111 17.98 -22.19 11.99
N GLU A 112 16.75 -21.94 12.42
CA GLU A 112 16.49 -20.84 13.34
C GLU A 112 17.31 -21.13 14.60
N ASP A 113 18.32 -20.30 14.85
CA ASP A 113 19.28 -20.36 15.98
C ASP A 113 18.59 -20.04 17.33
N GLU A 114 17.32 -20.45 17.51
CA GLU A 114 16.57 -20.40 18.76
C GLU A 114 16.60 -21.75 19.50
N VAL A 115 17.62 -22.58 19.25
CA VAL A 115 17.95 -23.66 20.18
C VAL A 115 18.53 -23.02 21.43
N TYR A 116 17.70 -22.89 22.47
CA TYR A 116 18.07 -22.64 23.88
C TYR A 116 19.58 -22.51 24.10
N ARG A 117 20.10 -21.28 24.08
CA ARG A 117 21.43 -21.04 24.63
C ARG A 117 21.28 -21.12 26.15
N LEU A 118 21.63 -22.28 26.71
CA LEU A 118 21.77 -22.43 28.16
C LEU A 118 22.70 -21.31 28.63
N GLN A 119 22.15 -20.42 29.45
CA GLN A 119 22.91 -19.36 30.08
C GLN A 119 24.02 -20.04 30.91
N PRO A 120 25.29 -19.62 30.78
CA PRO A 120 26.35 -20.15 31.63
C PRO A 120 25.92 -19.99 33.10
N PRO A 121 26.18 -20.97 33.98
CA PRO A 121 25.89 -20.81 35.40
C PRO A 121 26.61 -19.55 35.89
N GLU A 122 25.91 -18.74 36.68
CA GLU A 122 26.52 -17.59 37.33
C GLU A 122 27.58 -18.11 38.30
N ASP A 123 28.76 -17.50 38.26
CA ASP A 123 29.83 -17.80 39.21
C ASP A 123 29.36 -17.32 40.59
N ASP A 124 28.96 -18.25 41.45
CA ASP A 124 28.77 -17.98 42.87
C ASP A 124 30.12 -17.65 43.50
N ASP A 125 30.40 -16.36 43.65
CA ASP A 125 31.54 -15.84 44.41
C ASP A 125 31.42 -16.28 45.89
N PHE A 126 32.31 -17.19 46.31
CA PHE A 126 32.52 -17.63 47.69
C PHE A 126 33.21 -16.56 48.56
#